data_AF-A0A2E7Q678-F1
#
_entry.id   AF-A0A2E7Q678-F1
#
_cell.length_a   1.000
_cell.length_b   1.000
_cell.length_c   1.000
_cell.angle_alpha   90.00
_cell.angle_beta   90.00
_cell.angle_gamma   90.00
#
_symmetry.space_group_name_H-M   'P 1'
#
loop_
_entity.id
_entity.type
_entity.pdbx_description
1 polymer ?
#
loop_
_entity_poly.entity_id
_entity_poly.type
_entity_poly.pdbx_seq_one_letter_code
_entity_poly.pdbx_strand_id
1 'polypeptide(L)'
;MINQGTIAADTAPGRPGAVSADGPAQGRLPLAPAASLLKLRARELARLRRTQPEVIASEHVGAHAVDLPKAGARQREALLTYAVEDGIAAPIDSVRVVQGPGPAGAGGEVVALVCERGLLNELAQTAPDASVLPEFLLIPRPAADPGRMAWSVWREGERAVVRSSDGTGFAAPLPLLELLWAKAGRPDVLSLAMALPESYAARDLSDNPPPADPADLAFSFSRGRRAQGGALRIAGYAALLAAVAALAQLAILANDTLALRDLVERSKLAAQMAAEQRLPGVVVTEDVDPLLARLAPRPQREARGDFLPLLDEVSGTLATSGIPMEFRRMSWGAEDGALVVLIQTRALDDLQAIQQVLESAGFTVRSGAANASDGGAEAELRIARRGT
;
A
#
# COMPACT_ATOMS: atom_id res chain seq x y z
N MET A 1 -16.44 -12.77 83.82
CA MET A 1 -16.94 -14.05 83.28
C MET A 1 -17.78 -13.73 82.05
N ILE A 2 -17.33 -14.18 80.87
CA ILE A 2 -18.10 -14.67 79.71
C ILE A 2 -19.37 -13.87 79.32
N ASN A 3 -19.39 -13.15 78.18
CA ASN A 3 -19.63 -13.74 76.86
C ASN A 3 -19.52 -12.70 75.73
N GLN A 4 -18.82 -13.09 74.67
CA GLN A 4 -18.88 -12.49 73.34
C GLN A 4 -20.06 -13.11 72.56
N GLY A 5 -20.61 -12.39 71.58
CA GLY A 5 -21.63 -12.90 70.65
C GLY A 5 -21.78 -11.96 69.45
N THR A 6 -20.84 -12.00 68.50
CA THR A 6 -20.95 -12.69 67.19
C THR A 6 -21.60 -11.81 66.12
N ILE A 7 -20.74 -11.11 65.38
CA ILE A 7 -20.98 -10.63 64.02
C ILE A 7 -20.83 -11.86 63.12
N ALA A 8 -21.92 -12.33 62.51
CA ALA A 8 -21.89 -13.45 61.58
C ALA A 8 -21.48 -12.95 60.19
N ALA A 9 -20.20 -13.17 59.86
CA ALA A 9 -19.73 -13.31 58.49
C ALA A 9 -19.60 -14.82 58.24
N ASP A 10 -20.45 -15.41 57.39
CA ASP A 10 -20.10 -16.62 56.63
C ASP A 10 -21.16 -16.92 55.55
N THR A 11 -20.86 -16.63 54.29
CA THR A 11 -21.44 -17.33 53.13
C THR A 11 -20.34 -17.53 52.11
N ALA A 12 -19.39 -18.41 52.44
CA ALA A 12 -18.53 -19.04 51.45
C ALA A 12 -19.40 -19.79 50.40
N PRO A 13 -19.21 -19.56 49.09
CA PRO A 13 -19.82 -20.41 48.08
C PRO A 13 -19.15 -21.80 48.12
N GLY A 14 -19.99 -22.84 48.26
CA GLY A 14 -19.56 -24.22 48.34
C GLY A 14 -18.69 -24.63 47.16
N ARG A 15 -17.56 -25.28 47.46
CA ARG A 15 -16.74 -26.03 46.49
C ARG A 15 -17.62 -26.99 45.68
N PRO A 16 -17.51 -27.04 44.35
CA PRO A 16 -18.10 -28.14 43.58
C PRO A 16 -17.40 -29.45 43.97
N GLY A 17 -18.19 -30.44 44.37
CA GLY A 17 -17.71 -31.80 44.61
C GLY A 17 -17.15 -32.39 43.31
N ALA A 18 -15.91 -32.89 43.38
CA ALA A 18 -15.29 -33.59 42.27
C ALA A 18 -16.09 -34.86 41.94
N VAL A 19 -16.68 -34.90 40.74
CA VAL A 19 -17.18 -36.15 40.15
C VAL A 19 -15.95 -36.86 39.56
N SER A 20 -15.69 -38.06 40.06
CA SER A 20 -14.52 -38.89 39.75
C SER A 20 -14.35 -39.10 38.23
N ALA A 21 -13.14 -38.85 37.74
CA ALA A 21 -12.77 -38.87 36.33
C ALA A 21 -12.42 -40.28 35.78
N ASP A 22 -13.02 -41.34 36.32
CA ASP A 22 -12.76 -42.72 35.85
C ASP A 22 -14.07 -43.53 35.79
N GLY A 23 -14.65 -43.57 34.59
CA GLY A 23 -15.81 -44.37 34.22
C GLY A 23 -16.01 -44.33 32.70
N PRO A 24 -16.41 -45.44 32.04
CA PRO A 24 -16.27 -45.60 30.60
C PRO A 24 -17.13 -44.59 29.84
N ALA A 25 -16.64 -44.15 28.68
CA ALA A 25 -17.34 -43.29 27.72
C ALA A 25 -18.74 -43.85 27.39
N GLN A 26 -19.74 -43.48 28.18
CA GLN A 26 -21.14 -43.74 27.89
C GLN A 26 -21.60 -42.67 26.90
N GLY A 27 -22.02 -43.14 25.73
CA GLY A 27 -22.32 -42.32 24.56
C GLY A 27 -23.23 -41.14 24.87
N ARG A 28 -22.71 -39.93 24.65
CA ARG A 28 -23.54 -38.76 24.37
C ARG A 28 -24.23 -39.02 23.04
N LEU A 29 -25.48 -39.50 23.07
CA LEU A 29 -26.37 -39.25 21.94
C LEU A 29 -26.39 -37.72 21.74
N PRO A 30 -26.08 -37.20 20.55
CA PRO A 30 -26.19 -35.77 20.30
C PRO A 30 -27.65 -35.38 20.57
N LEU A 31 -27.86 -34.49 21.53
CA LEU A 31 -29.19 -33.99 21.84
C LEU A 31 -29.64 -33.18 20.63
N ALA A 32 -30.70 -33.63 19.98
CA ALA A 32 -31.27 -32.92 18.85
C ALA A 32 -32.12 -31.74 19.35
N PRO A 33 -32.13 -30.60 18.64
CA PRO A 33 -33.04 -29.51 18.95
C PRO A 33 -34.52 -29.94 18.87
N ALA A 34 -35.39 -29.21 19.57
CA ALA A 34 -36.83 -29.52 19.59
C ALA A 34 -37.45 -29.51 18.17
N ALA A 35 -37.98 -30.64 17.72
CA ALA A 35 -38.40 -30.82 16.33
C ALA A 35 -39.65 -29.98 15.98
N SER A 36 -40.58 -29.85 16.92
CA SER A 36 -41.75 -28.98 16.80
C SER A 36 -41.38 -27.50 16.65
N LEU A 37 -40.38 -27.04 17.41
CA LEU A 37 -39.86 -25.67 17.35
C LEU A 37 -39.22 -25.38 15.99
N LEU A 38 -38.36 -26.30 15.52
CA LEU A 38 -37.74 -26.20 14.20
C LEU A 38 -38.80 -26.14 13.09
N LYS A 39 -39.83 -26.99 13.14
CA LYS A 39 -40.93 -26.98 12.16
C LYS A 39 -41.70 -25.66 12.18
N LEU A 40 -42.00 -25.12 13.37
CA LEU A 40 -42.69 -23.82 13.49
C LEU A 40 -41.84 -22.71 12.86
N ARG A 41 -40.56 -22.62 13.21
CA ARG A 41 -39.68 -21.53 12.74
C ARG A 41 -39.24 -21.68 11.29
N ALA A 42 -39.13 -22.90 10.77
CA ALA A 42 -38.90 -23.13 9.35
C ALA A 42 -40.00 -22.45 8.50
N ARG A 43 -41.26 -22.53 8.92
CA ARG A 43 -42.39 -21.87 8.25
C ARG A 43 -42.28 -20.34 8.33
N GLU A 44 -41.88 -19.81 9.48
CA GLU A 44 -41.69 -18.37 9.68
C GLU A 44 -40.52 -17.80 8.86
N LEU A 45 -39.35 -18.45 8.92
CA LEU A 45 -38.17 -18.05 8.15
C LEU A 45 -38.42 -18.13 6.65
N ALA A 46 -39.15 -19.16 6.18
CA ALA A 46 -39.57 -19.26 4.78
C ALA A 46 -40.46 -18.09 4.36
N ARG A 47 -41.44 -17.68 5.19
CA ARG A 47 -42.27 -16.49 4.95
C ARG A 47 -41.43 -15.21 4.86
N LEU A 48 -40.40 -15.09 5.70
CA LEU A 48 -39.47 -13.96 5.73
C LEU A 48 -38.35 -14.04 4.68
N ARG A 49 -38.33 -15.08 3.83
CA ARG A 49 -37.26 -15.36 2.84
C ARG A 49 -35.85 -15.37 3.46
N ARG A 50 -35.72 -15.84 4.70
CA ARG A 50 -34.43 -15.99 5.39
C ARG A 50 -33.89 -17.41 5.20
N THR A 51 -32.56 -17.52 5.09
CA THR A 51 -31.87 -18.80 5.08
C THR A 51 -32.08 -19.51 6.41
N GLN A 52 -32.36 -20.82 6.37
CA GLN A 52 -32.50 -21.60 7.59
C GLN A 52 -31.13 -21.75 8.26
N PRO A 53 -31.02 -21.41 9.55
CA PRO A 53 -29.81 -21.62 10.31
C PRO A 53 -29.67 -23.08 10.73
N GLU A 54 -28.42 -23.46 11.03
CA GLU A 54 -28.12 -24.65 11.79
C GLU A 54 -28.36 -24.38 13.27
N VAL A 55 -29.11 -25.28 13.91
CA VAL A 55 -29.59 -25.09 15.28
C VAL A 55 -28.92 -26.09 16.20
N ILE A 56 -28.34 -25.57 17.27
CA ILE A 56 -27.74 -26.38 18.34
C ILE A 56 -28.75 -26.52 19.48
N ALA A 57 -28.86 -27.72 20.05
CA ALA A 57 -29.67 -27.94 21.25
C ALA A 57 -29.08 -27.17 22.44
N SER A 58 -29.93 -26.57 23.28
CA SER A 58 -29.47 -25.62 24.30
C SER A 58 -28.63 -26.26 25.39
N GLU A 59 -28.65 -27.58 25.56
CA GLU A 59 -27.80 -28.31 26.50
C GLU A 59 -26.31 -28.22 26.14
N HIS A 60 -25.99 -27.94 24.87
CA HIS A 60 -24.63 -27.74 24.41
C HIS A 60 -24.15 -26.28 24.53
N VAL A 61 -25.01 -25.38 25.03
CA VAL A 61 -24.72 -23.94 25.09
C VAL A 61 -24.94 -23.41 26.50
N GLY A 62 -23.87 -22.91 27.13
CA GLY A 62 -23.96 -22.13 28.35
C GLY A 62 -24.36 -20.69 28.05
N ALA A 63 -25.32 -20.14 28.80
CA ALA A 63 -25.72 -18.74 28.70
C ALA A 63 -25.56 -18.07 30.07
N HIS A 64 -24.76 -17.01 30.13
CA HIS A 64 -24.41 -16.32 31.37
C HIS A 64 -24.72 -14.83 31.25
N ALA A 65 -25.47 -14.27 32.20
CA ALA A 65 -25.56 -12.83 32.37
C ALA A 65 -24.29 -12.36 33.10
N VAL A 66 -23.56 -11.41 32.52
CA VAL A 66 -22.31 -10.87 33.06
C VAL A 66 -22.26 -9.36 32.92
N ASP A 67 -21.69 -8.68 33.91
CA ASP A 67 -21.45 -7.25 33.86
C ASP A 67 -20.08 -6.95 33.26
N LEU A 68 -20.05 -6.17 32.18
CA LEU A 68 -18.80 -5.76 31.55
C LEU A 68 -18.55 -4.25 31.75
N PRO A 69 -17.30 -3.84 32.07
CA PRO A 69 -16.94 -2.44 32.08
C PRO A 69 -17.02 -1.86 30.65
N LYS A 70 -17.14 -0.53 30.56
CA LYS A 70 -17.13 0.18 29.26
C LYS A 70 -15.77 -0.04 28.58
N ALA A 71 -15.77 -0.70 27.43
CA ALA A 71 -14.57 -1.05 26.68
C ALA A 71 -14.84 -1.00 25.17
N GLY A 72 -13.78 -0.81 24.38
CA GLY A 72 -13.85 -0.91 22.91
C GLY A 72 -14.12 -2.35 22.45
N ALA A 73 -14.59 -2.52 21.20
CA ALA A 73 -15.10 -3.80 20.69
C ALA A 73 -14.12 -4.98 20.84
N ARG A 74 -12.82 -4.79 20.57
CA ARG A 74 -11.80 -5.85 20.71
C ARG A 74 -11.52 -6.20 22.18
N GLN A 75 -11.40 -5.20 23.04
CA GLN A 75 -11.16 -5.42 24.46
C GLN A 75 -12.36 -6.09 25.14
N ARG A 76 -13.57 -5.79 24.66
CA ARG A 76 -14.81 -6.37 25.15
C ARG A 76 -14.89 -7.89 24.95
N GLU A 77 -14.35 -8.43 23.86
CA GLU A 77 -14.30 -9.88 23.63
C GLU A 77 -13.42 -10.60 24.67
N ALA A 78 -12.24 -10.04 24.97
CA ALA A 78 -11.34 -10.56 26.00
C ALA A 78 -11.98 -10.48 27.39
N LEU A 79 -12.60 -9.34 27.72
CA LEU A 79 -13.32 -9.15 28.98
C LEU A 79 -14.51 -10.11 29.13
N LEU A 80 -15.25 -10.37 28.05
CA LEU A 80 -16.35 -11.34 28.05
C LEU A 80 -15.85 -12.75 28.37
N THR A 81 -14.72 -13.14 27.78
CA THR A 81 -14.11 -14.46 27.99
C THR A 81 -13.67 -14.63 29.44
N TYR A 82 -12.98 -13.61 29.99
CA TYR A 82 -12.57 -13.60 31.39
C TYR A 82 -13.77 -13.64 32.35
N ALA A 83 -14.83 -12.89 32.07
CA ALA A 83 -16.00 -12.81 32.94
C ALA A 83 -16.76 -14.15 33.11
N VAL A 84 -16.61 -15.08 32.17
CA VAL A 84 -17.25 -16.41 32.26
C VAL A 84 -16.30 -17.53 32.68
N GLU A 85 -15.01 -17.24 32.86
CA GLU A 85 -13.96 -18.25 33.07
C GLU A 85 -14.23 -19.12 34.31
N ASP A 86 -14.56 -18.49 35.44
CA ASP A 86 -14.88 -19.21 36.69
C ASP A 86 -16.25 -19.91 36.65
N GLY A 87 -17.11 -19.54 35.70
CA GLY A 87 -18.49 -20.02 35.57
C GLY A 87 -18.64 -21.24 34.66
N ILE A 88 -17.59 -21.66 33.97
CA ILE A 88 -17.62 -22.77 33.01
C ILE A 88 -16.84 -23.98 33.55
N ALA A 89 -17.36 -25.18 33.30
CA ALA A 89 -16.73 -26.43 33.71
C ALA A 89 -15.75 -27.01 32.66
N ALA A 90 -15.29 -26.18 31.72
CA ALA A 90 -14.42 -26.58 30.61
C ALA A 90 -13.25 -25.60 30.49
N PRO A 91 -12.07 -26.04 30.01
CA PRO A 91 -10.96 -25.14 29.71
C PRO A 91 -11.40 -24.01 28.78
N ILE A 92 -11.01 -22.77 29.09
CA ILE A 92 -11.42 -21.60 28.30
C ILE A 92 -10.99 -21.70 26.83
N ASP A 93 -9.85 -22.36 26.58
CA ASP A 93 -9.32 -22.61 25.24
C ASP A 93 -10.10 -23.66 24.43
N SER A 94 -10.92 -24.50 25.07
CA SER A 94 -11.77 -25.49 24.39
C SER A 94 -13.15 -24.95 24.03
N VAL A 95 -13.50 -23.74 24.48
CA VAL A 95 -14.82 -23.13 24.25
C VAL A 95 -14.72 -21.87 23.39
N ARG A 96 -15.84 -21.52 22.79
CA ARG A 96 -16.04 -20.26 22.10
C ARG A 96 -17.04 -19.43 22.89
N VAL A 97 -16.59 -18.25 23.31
CA VAL A 97 -17.42 -17.27 24.01
C VAL A 97 -17.79 -16.17 23.01
N VAL A 98 -19.09 -15.88 22.89
CA VAL A 98 -19.60 -14.83 22.00
C VAL A 98 -20.65 -14.02 22.74
N GLN A 99 -20.66 -12.69 22.55
CA GLN A 99 -21.73 -11.86 23.09
C GLN A 99 -23.07 -12.23 22.43
N GLY A 100 -23.99 -12.71 23.24
CA GLY A 100 -25.35 -13.02 22.86
C GLY A 100 -26.25 -11.79 22.77
N PRO A 101 -27.45 -11.97 22.21
CA PRO A 101 -28.48 -10.94 22.24
C PRO A 101 -29.08 -10.86 23.64
N GLY A 102 -29.08 -9.66 24.23
CA GLY A 102 -29.55 -9.39 25.59
C GLY A 102 -30.38 -8.10 25.64
N PRO A 103 -30.94 -7.74 26.80
CA PRO A 103 -31.63 -6.47 26.97
C PRO A 103 -30.66 -5.31 26.67
N ALA A 104 -31.15 -4.27 26.01
CA ALA A 104 -30.37 -3.05 25.76
C ALA A 104 -30.27 -2.24 27.07
N GLY A 105 -29.52 -2.74 28.04
CA GLY A 105 -29.33 -2.10 29.34
C GLY A 105 -28.25 -1.01 29.28
N ALA A 106 -28.51 0.13 29.92
CA ALA A 106 -27.51 1.20 30.11
C ALA A 106 -26.34 0.79 31.03
N GLY A 107 -26.45 -0.35 31.72
CA GLY A 107 -25.57 -0.79 32.81
C GLY A 107 -24.37 -1.66 32.41
N GLY A 108 -24.17 -1.99 31.14
CA GLY A 108 -23.05 -2.84 30.72
C GLY A 108 -23.28 -4.34 30.88
N GLU A 109 -24.41 -4.75 31.48
CA GLU A 109 -24.90 -6.12 31.54
C GLU A 109 -25.07 -6.71 30.13
N VAL A 110 -24.47 -7.87 29.91
CA VAL A 110 -24.51 -8.60 28.64
C VAL A 110 -24.74 -10.07 28.86
N VAL A 111 -25.22 -10.72 27.81
CA VAL A 111 -25.29 -12.18 27.76
C VAL A 111 -24.03 -12.70 27.08
N ALA A 112 -23.30 -13.58 27.76
CA ALA A 112 -22.23 -14.38 27.19
C ALA A 112 -22.77 -15.76 26.82
N LEU A 113 -22.60 -16.16 25.56
CA LEU A 113 -22.94 -17.50 25.09
C LEU A 113 -21.66 -18.30 24.87
N VAL A 114 -21.62 -19.49 25.48
CA VAL A 114 -20.46 -20.39 25.51
C VAL A 114 -20.84 -21.69 24.83
N CYS A 115 -20.04 -22.12 23.86
CA CYS A 115 -20.24 -23.39 23.16
C CYS A 115 -18.89 -24.07 22.91
N GLU A 116 -18.86 -25.40 22.88
CA GLU A 116 -17.63 -26.17 22.64
C GLU A 116 -17.08 -25.90 21.23
N ARG A 117 -15.77 -25.65 21.11
CA ARG A 117 -15.13 -25.42 19.80
C ARG A 117 -15.19 -26.66 18.90
N GLY A 118 -15.08 -27.86 19.47
CA GLY A 118 -15.16 -29.14 18.75
C GLY A 118 -16.48 -29.26 18.00
N LEU A 119 -17.61 -29.11 18.71
CA LEU A 119 -18.95 -29.12 18.13
C LEU A 119 -19.11 -28.07 17.01
N LEU A 120 -18.69 -26.82 17.25
CA LEU A 120 -18.77 -25.78 16.22
C LEU A 120 -17.94 -26.10 14.97
N ASN A 121 -16.81 -26.78 15.13
CA ASN A 121 -15.97 -27.20 14.02
C ASN A 121 -16.58 -28.36 13.23
N GLU A 122 -17.24 -29.31 13.88
CA GLU A 122 -17.97 -30.41 13.24
C GLU A 122 -19.14 -29.89 12.39
N LEU A 123 -19.95 -29.00 12.96
CA LEU A 123 -21.05 -28.34 12.24
C LEU A 123 -20.52 -27.57 11.03
N ALA A 124 -19.42 -26.84 11.19
CA ALA A 124 -18.80 -26.10 10.09
C ALA A 124 -18.18 -26.98 9.00
N GLN A 125 -17.88 -28.26 9.25
CA GLN A 125 -17.46 -29.20 8.20
C GLN A 125 -18.65 -29.65 7.35
N THR A 126 -19.82 -29.79 7.98
CA THR A 126 -21.06 -30.22 7.31
C THR A 126 -21.73 -29.05 6.56
N ALA A 127 -21.71 -27.85 7.16
CA ALA A 127 -22.36 -26.67 6.62
C ALA A 127 -21.51 -25.40 6.84
N PRO A 128 -20.42 -25.21 6.05
CA PRO A 128 -19.40 -24.19 6.31
C PRO A 128 -19.91 -22.74 6.34
N ASP A 129 -20.97 -22.44 5.59
CA ASP A 129 -21.54 -21.09 5.49
C ASP A 129 -22.77 -20.88 6.38
N ALA A 130 -23.27 -21.94 7.04
CA ALA A 130 -24.49 -21.86 7.83
C ALA A 130 -24.35 -20.90 9.03
N SER A 131 -25.44 -20.21 9.32
CA SER A 131 -25.56 -19.49 10.59
C SER A 131 -25.84 -20.50 11.69
N VAL A 132 -25.08 -20.46 12.77
CA VAL A 132 -25.22 -21.41 13.88
C VAL A 132 -25.77 -20.69 15.11
N LEU A 133 -26.95 -21.07 15.60
CA LEU A 133 -27.52 -20.51 16.84
C LEU A 133 -28.09 -21.60 17.78
N PRO A 134 -28.18 -21.32 19.09
CA PRO A 134 -28.89 -22.19 20.01
C PRO A 134 -30.41 -22.09 19.84
N GLU A 135 -31.10 -23.22 20.01
CA GLU A 135 -32.56 -23.31 19.86
C GLU A 135 -33.34 -22.37 20.80
N PHE A 136 -32.84 -22.01 22.00
CA PHE A 136 -33.60 -21.13 22.89
C PHE A 136 -33.79 -19.73 22.30
N LEU A 137 -32.92 -19.29 21.37
CA LEU A 137 -33.10 -18.03 20.64
C LEU A 137 -34.21 -18.10 19.58
N LEU A 138 -34.76 -19.29 19.32
CA LEU A 138 -35.96 -19.48 18.51
C LEU A 138 -37.24 -19.28 19.32
N ILE A 139 -37.14 -19.05 20.62
CA ILE A 139 -38.27 -18.83 21.52
C ILE A 139 -38.38 -17.33 21.82
N PRO A 140 -39.58 -16.74 21.82
CA PRO A 140 -39.73 -15.32 22.14
C PRO A 140 -39.21 -15.02 23.53
N ARG A 141 -38.44 -13.94 23.66
CA ARG A 141 -38.06 -13.42 24.97
C ARG A 141 -39.31 -12.90 25.68
N PRO A 142 -39.61 -13.35 26.91
CA PRO A 142 -40.73 -12.80 27.66
C PRO A 142 -40.41 -11.35 28.06
N ALA A 143 -41.45 -10.54 28.19
CA ALA A 143 -41.28 -9.18 28.69
C ALA A 143 -40.70 -9.20 30.10
N ALA A 144 -39.72 -8.33 30.38
CA ALA A 144 -39.18 -8.15 31.71
C ALA A 144 -39.99 -7.07 32.43
N ASP A 145 -40.65 -7.43 33.53
CA ASP A 145 -41.15 -6.43 34.47
C ASP A 145 -39.99 -5.97 35.38
N PRO A 146 -39.89 -4.68 35.76
CA PRO A 146 -38.81 -4.21 36.61
C PRO A 146 -38.70 -5.03 37.92
N GLY A 147 -37.55 -5.67 38.11
CA GLY A 147 -37.29 -6.50 39.30
C GLY A 147 -37.95 -7.88 39.30
N ARG A 148 -38.59 -8.30 38.20
CA ARG A 148 -39.17 -9.64 38.05
C ARG A 148 -38.63 -10.34 36.81
N MET A 149 -38.13 -11.55 37.01
CA MET A 149 -37.76 -12.43 35.93
C MET A 149 -38.99 -13.17 35.41
N ALA A 150 -39.07 -13.33 34.09
CA ALA A 150 -40.10 -14.12 33.42
C ALA A 150 -39.45 -15.12 32.46
N TRP A 151 -40.09 -16.27 32.27
CA TRP A 151 -39.63 -17.34 31.40
C TRP A 151 -40.65 -17.65 30.31
N SER A 152 -40.18 -17.75 29.08
CA SER A 152 -40.88 -18.39 27.97
C SER A 152 -40.41 -19.83 27.87
N VAL A 153 -41.32 -20.79 27.89
CA VAL A 153 -40.99 -22.22 27.94
C VAL A 153 -41.64 -22.96 26.78
N TRP A 154 -40.80 -23.59 25.96
CA TRP A 154 -41.20 -24.51 24.91
C TRP A 154 -41.02 -25.95 25.39
N ARG A 155 -42.13 -26.61 25.72
CA ARG A 155 -42.15 -28.02 26.11
C ARG A 155 -42.36 -28.93 24.90
N GLU A 156 -41.52 -29.95 24.78
CA GLU A 156 -41.69 -31.07 23.84
C GLU A 156 -41.52 -32.39 24.61
N GLY A 157 -42.63 -33.08 24.88
CA GLY A 157 -42.63 -34.26 25.75
C GLY A 157 -42.11 -33.93 27.15
N GLU A 158 -41.06 -34.64 27.58
CA GLU A 158 -40.42 -34.45 28.90
C GLU A 158 -39.24 -33.48 28.89
N ARG A 159 -39.02 -32.77 27.77
CA ARG A 159 -37.96 -31.78 27.61
C ARG A 159 -38.55 -30.38 27.48
N ALA A 160 -37.92 -29.42 28.14
CA ALA A 160 -38.30 -28.01 28.07
C ALA A 160 -37.10 -27.16 27.65
N VAL A 161 -37.34 -26.24 26.71
CA VAL A 161 -36.38 -25.20 26.32
C VAL A 161 -36.91 -23.88 26.87
N VAL A 162 -36.04 -23.14 27.56
CA VAL A 162 -36.40 -21.95 28.33
C VAL A 162 -35.66 -20.74 27.79
N ARG A 163 -36.39 -19.64 27.59
CA ARG A 163 -35.87 -18.30 27.29
C ARG A 163 -36.23 -17.36 28.44
N SER A 164 -35.22 -16.78 29.07
CA SER A 164 -35.40 -15.85 30.20
C SER A 164 -35.45 -14.40 29.74
N SER A 165 -36.13 -13.55 30.51
CA SER A 165 -36.30 -12.11 30.25
C SER A 165 -34.99 -11.32 30.27
N ASP A 166 -33.97 -11.80 31.01
CA ASP A 166 -32.61 -11.26 31.04
C ASP A 166 -31.80 -11.55 29.76
N GLY A 167 -32.37 -12.30 28.82
CA GLY A 167 -31.70 -12.69 27.59
C GLY A 167 -30.79 -13.92 27.73
N THR A 168 -30.86 -14.67 28.83
CA THR A 168 -30.27 -16.02 28.93
C THR A 168 -31.27 -17.10 28.47
N GLY A 169 -30.84 -18.37 28.48
CA GLY A 169 -31.69 -19.50 28.14
C GLY A 169 -30.97 -20.83 28.37
N PHE A 170 -31.75 -21.91 28.49
CA PHE A 170 -31.24 -23.26 28.72
C PHE A 170 -32.29 -24.29 28.26
N ALA A 171 -31.90 -25.56 28.22
CA ALA A 171 -32.84 -26.68 28.09
C ALA A 171 -32.66 -27.66 29.25
N ALA A 172 -33.74 -28.27 29.70
CA ALA A 172 -33.74 -29.22 30.80
C ALA A 172 -34.88 -30.24 30.67
N PRO A 173 -34.71 -31.46 31.21
CA PRO A 173 -35.82 -32.35 31.49
C PRO A 173 -36.81 -31.72 32.49
N LEU A 174 -38.10 -32.03 32.37
CA LEU A 174 -39.17 -31.49 33.23
C LEU A 174 -38.91 -31.62 34.74
N PRO A 175 -38.41 -32.77 35.25
CA PRO A 175 -38.10 -32.89 36.68
C PRO A 175 -37.02 -31.91 37.16
N LEU A 176 -36.03 -31.61 36.30
CA LEU A 176 -34.97 -30.64 36.62
C LEU A 176 -35.47 -29.20 36.46
N LEU A 177 -36.38 -28.94 35.52
CA LEU A 177 -36.99 -27.63 35.33
C LEU A 177 -37.66 -27.14 36.61
N GLU A 178 -38.35 -28.01 37.37
CA GLU A 178 -39.03 -27.64 38.61
C GLU A 178 -38.04 -27.14 39.66
N LEU A 179 -36.90 -27.84 39.80
CA LEU A 179 -35.83 -27.46 40.70
C LEU A 179 -35.20 -26.12 40.29
N LEU A 180 -34.96 -25.93 38.99
CA LEU A 180 -34.41 -24.69 38.45
C LEU A 180 -35.38 -23.52 38.63
N TRP A 181 -36.67 -23.73 38.39
CA TRP A 181 -37.73 -22.75 38.58
C TRP A 181 -37.84 -22.31 40.03
N ALA A 182 -37.84 -23.27 40.96
CA ALA A 182 -37.83 -22.97 42.39
C ALA A 182 -36.56 -22.20 42.81
N LYS A 183 -35.38 -22.61 42.35
CA LYS A 183 -34.10 -21.93 42.62
C LYS A 183 -34.06 -20.51 42.05
N ALA A 184 -34.72 -20.30 40.91
CA ALA A 184 -34.86 -19.02 40.23
C ALA A 184 -35.87 -18.07 40.89
N GLY A 185 -36.47 -18.45 42.02
CA GLY A 185 -37.46 -17.63 42.72
C GLY A 185 -38.86 -17.71 42.13
N ARG A 186 -39.16 -18.77 41.37
CA ARG A 186 -40.46 -19.01 40.72
C ARG A 186 -40.90 -17.87 39.80
N PRO A 187 -40.10 -17.56 38.76
CA PRO A 187 -40.45 -16.54 37.77
C PRO A 187 -41.78 -16.83 37.07
N ASP A 188 -42.44 -15.79 36.57
CA ASP A 188 -43.67 -15.93 35.78
C ASP A 188 -43.38 -16.73 34.49
N VAL A 189 -44.27 -17.66 34.14
CA VAL A 189 -44.04 -18.60 33.02
C VAL A 189 -45.06 -18.44 31.91
N LEU A 190 -44.58 -18.35 30.67
CA LEU A 190 -45.36 -18.47 29.44
C LEU A 190 -45.13 -19.86 28.84
N SER A 191 -46.19 -20.65 28.68
CA SER A 191 -46.16 -21.96 28.00
C SER A 191 -46.44 -21.79 26.51
N LEU A 192 -45.56 -22.30 25.63
CA LEU A 192 -45.57 -21.97 24.19
C LEU A 192 -45.86 -23.13 23.24
N ALA A 193 -45.90 -24.37 23.70
CA ALA A 193 -46.07 -25.52 22.81
C ALA A 193 -46.93 -26.64 23.41
N MET A 194 -46.47 -27.24 24.51
CA MET A 194 -47.29 -28.16 25.31
C MET A 194 -47.49 -27.55 26.68
N ALA A 195 -48.68 -27.74 27.25
CA ALA A 195 -48.99 -27.29 28.61
C ALA A 195 -47.93 -27.80 29.61
N LEU A 196 -47.50 -26.93 30.51
CA LEU A 196 -46.66 -27.29 31.65
C LEU A 196 -47.51 -27.87 32.80
N PRO A 197 -46.90 -28.59 33.76
CA PRO A 197 -47.60 -28.99 34.97
C PRO A 197 -48.28 -27.79 35.67
N GLU A 198 -49.42 -28.05 36.32
CA GLU A 198 -50.21 -26.98 36.97
C GLU A 198 -49.42 -26.24 38.07
N SER A 199 -48.38 -26.86 38.64
CA SER A 199 -47.49 -26.25 39.66
C SER A 199 -46.85 -24.94 39.21
N TYR A 200 -46.63 -24.76 37.91
CA TYR A 200 -45.97 -23.57 37.35
C TYR A 200 -46.89 -22.35 37.26
N ALA A 201 -48.21 -22.51 37.42
CA ALA A 201 -49.21 -21.47 37.17
C ALA A 201 -48.98 -20.73 35.83
N ALA A 202 -48.51 -21.46 34.81
CA ALA A 202 -48.07 -20.89 33.55
C ALA A 202 -49.24 -20.30 32.76
N ARG A 203 -49.03 -19.13 32.16
CA ARG A 203 -49.96 -18.59 31.16
C ARG A 203 -49.76 -19.34 29.85
N ASP A 204 -50.82 -19.99 29.38
CA ASP A 204 -50.76 -20.77 28.15
C ASP A 204 -50.92 -19.89 26.91
N LEU A 205 -49.96 -20.01 25.99
CA LEU A 205 -49.91 -19.38 24.67
C LEU A 205 -49.60 -20.43 23.58
N SER A 206 -49.76 -21.72 23.89
CA SER A 206 -49.42 -22.83 23.00
C SER A 206 -50.18 -22.86 21.67
N ASP A 207 -51.42 -22.38 21.65
CA ASP A 207 -52.24 -22.28 20.43
C ASP A 207 -51.69 -21.29 19.41
N ASN A 208 -51.07 -20.20 19.88
CA ASN A 208 -50.54 -19.15 19.03
C ASN A 208 -49.26 -18.53 19.63
N PRO A 209 -48.14 -19.26 19.58
CA PRO A 209 -46.89 -18.80 20.17
C PRO A 209 -46.37 -17.55 19.44
N PRO A 210 -45.93 -16.51 20.17
CA PRO A 210 -45.38 -15.30 19.56
C PRO A 210 -44.14 -15.57 18.66
N PRO A 211 -43.89 -14.70 17.67
CA PRO A 211 -42.66 -14.74 16.87
C PRO A 211 -41.41 -14.54 17.75
N ALA A 212 -40.29 -15.14 17.37
CA ALA A 212 -39.01 -14.89 18.02
C ALA A 212 -38.49 -13.47 17.71
N ASP A 213 -37.63 -12.93 18.58
CA ASP A 213 -37.06 -11.60 18.38
C ASP A 213 -36.13 -11.60 17.13
N PRO A 214 -36.31 -10.67 16.17
CA PRO A 214 -35.42 -10.53 15.02
C PRO A 214 -33.94 -10.37 15.37
N ALA A 215 -33.61 -9.77 16.51
CA ALA A 215 -32.24 -9.64 17.01
C ALA A 215 -31.68 -10.99 17.49
N ASP A 216 -32.52 -11.79 18.15
CA ASP A 216 -32.17 -13.16 18.56
C ASP A 216 -31.91 -14.05 17.33
N LEU A 217 -32.76 -13.95 16.30
CA LEU A 217 -32.60 -14.69 15.03
C LEU A 217 -31.40 -14.23 14.19
N ALA A 218 -30.86 -13.03 14.44
CA ALA A 218 -29.68 -12.53 13.74
C ALA A 218 -28.36 -13.00 14.35
N PHE A 219 -28.41 -13.58 15.56
CA PHE A 219 -27.25 -14.12 16.25
C PHE A 219 -26.62 -15.28 15.47
N SER A 220 -25.30 -15.43 15.59
CA SER A 220 -24.59 -16.57 15.03
C SER A 220 -23.23 -16.78 15.67
N PHE A 221 -22.93 -17.99 16.13
CA PHE A 221 -21.58 -18.38 16.52
C PHE A 221 -20.59 -18.32 15.35
N SER A 222 -21.06 -18.43 14.10
CA SER A 222 -20.19 -18.41 12.92
C SER A 222 -19.83 -17.00 12.42
N ARG A 223 -20.43 -15.92 12.96
CA ARG A 223 -20.23 -14.54 12.48
C ARG A 223 -18.76 -14.08 12.50
N GLY A 224 -18.01 -14.45 13.54
CA GLY A 224 -16.57 -14.13 13.64
C GLY A 224 -15.68 -14.89 12.64
N ARG A 225 -16.09 -16.10 12.23
CA ARG A 225 -15.35 -16.88 11.20
C ARG A 225 -15.48 -16.28 9.81
N ARG A 226 -16.67 -15.77 9.45
CA ARG A 226 -16.90 -15.15 8.12
C ARG A 226 -16.05 -13.90 7.91
N ALA A 227 -15.81 -13.09 8.95
CA ALA A 227 -14.95 -11.92 8.86
C ALA A 227 -13.49 -12.30 8.52
N GLN A 228 -12.98 -13.39 9.10
CA GLN A 228 -11.62 -13.88 8.82
C GLN A 228 -11.48 -14.51 7.42
N GLY A 229 -12.46 -15.31 6.99
CA GLY A 229 -12.45 -15.92 5.66
C GLY A 229 -12.69 -14.93 4.50
N GLY A 230 -13.49 -13.88 4.75
CA GLY A 230 -13.74 -12.81 3.77
C GLY A 230 -12.49 -11.99 3.43
N ALA A 231 -11.66 -11.71 4.43
CA ALA A 231 -10.42 -10.94 4.24
C ALA A 231 -9.43 -11.62 3.29
N LEU A 232 -9.27 -12.94 3.39
CA LEU A 232 -8.41 -13.74 2.50
C LEU A 232 -8.94 -13.77 1.06
N ARG A 233 -10.27 -13.86 0.87
CA ARG A 233 -10.88 -13.79 -0.47
C ARG A 233 -10.70 -12.42 -1.11
N ILE A 234 -10.89 -11.34 -0.34
CA ILE A 234 -10.67 -9.96 -0.82
C ILE A 234 -9.20 -9.75 -1.18
N ALA A 235 -8.26 -10.26 -0.37
CA ALA A 235 -6.83 -10.23 -0.69
C ALA A 235 -6.51 -11.00 -1.98
N GLY A 236 -7.14 -12.15 -2.22
CA GLY A 236 -7.01 -12.90 -3.47
C GLY A 236 -7.47 -12.12 -4.71
N TYR A 237 -8.62 -11.45 -4.62
CA TYR A 237 -9.09 -10.57 -5.72
C TYR A 237 -8.18 -9.36 -5.94
N ALA A 238 -7.67 -8.76 -4.87
CA ALA A 238 -6.71 -7.65 -4.97
C ALA A 238 -5.41 -8.09 -5.64
N ALA A 239 -4.90 -9.28 -5.29
CA ALA A 239 -3.70 -9.85 -5.92
C ALA A 239 -3.92 -10.14 -7.42
N LEU A 240 -5.10 -10.67 -7.79
CA LEU A 240 -5.47 -10.89 -9.19
C LEU A 240 -5.50 -9.57 -9.98
N LEU A 241 -6.12 -8.53 -9.43
CA LEU A 241 -6.18 -7.21 -10.06
C LEU A 241 -4.78 -6.61 -10.23
N ALA A 242 -3.92 -6.74 -9.23
CA ALA A 242 -2.53 -6.29 -9.31
C ALA A 242 -1.75 -7.05 -10.41
N ALA A 243 -1.95 -8.37 -10.53
CA ALA A 243 -1.32 -9.17 -11.57
C ALA A 243 -1.78 -8.76 -12.98
N VAL A 244 -3.08 -8.54 -13.17
CA VAL A 244 -3.62 -8.05 -14.45
C VAL A 244 -3.06 -6.67 -14.81
N ALA A 245 -2.98 -5.76 -13.84
CA ALA A 245 -2.39 -4.44 -14.06
C ALA A 245 -0.91 -4.52 -14.45
N ALA A 246 -0.13 -5.39 -13.80
CA ALA A 246 1.27 -5.61 -14.14
C ALA A 246 1.45 -6.18 -15.56
N LEU A 247 0.61 -7.14 -15.96
CA LEU A 247 0.62 -7.70 -17.32
C LEU A 247 0.26 -6.64 -18.37
N ALA A 248 -0.70 -5.76 -18.08
CA ALA A 248 -1.05 -4.67 -18.97
C ALA A 248 0.13 -3.69 -19.18
N GLN A 249 0.86 -3.35 -18.11
CA GLN A 249 2.04 -2.49 -18.21
C GLN A 249 3.16 -3.13 -19.04
N LEU A 250 3.40 -4.43 -18.88
CA LEU A 250 4.37 -5.17 -19.71
C LEU A 250 3.98 -5.20 -21.19
N ALA A 251 2.68 -5.35 -21.49
CA ALA A 251 2.19 -5.34 -22.86
C ALA A 251 2.38 -3.99 -23.55
N ILE A 252 2.14 -2.88 -22.84
CA ILE A 252 2.37 -1.52 -23.34
C ILE A 252 3.87 -1.33 -23.65
N LEU A 253 4.74 -1.67 -22.69
CA LEU A 253 6.19 -1.55 -22.88
C LEU A 253 6.70 -2.38 -24.07
N ALA A 254 6.20 -3.60 -24.24
CA ALA A 254 6.54 -4.45 -25.37
C ALA A 254 6.09 -3.84 -26.71
N ASN A 255 4.87 -3.28 -26.77
CA ASN A 255 4.37 -2.63 -27.97
C ASN A 255 5.20 -1.40 -28.37
N ASP A 256 5.62 -0.58 -27.41
CA ASP A 256 6.47 0.59 -27.66
C ASP A 256 7.84 0.19 -28.25
N THR A 257 8.44 -0.90 -27.74
CA THR A 257 9.72 -1.38 -28.29
C THR A 257 9.62 -1.90 -29.72
N LEU A 258 8.49 -2.50 -30.09
CA LEU A 258 8.23 -2.93 -31.47
C LEU A 258 8.02 -1.73 -32.40
N ALA A 259 7.30 -0.71 -31.94
CA ALA A 259 7.09 0.53 -32.69
C ALA A 259 8.40 1.29 -32.92
N LEU A 260 9.30 1.36 -31.92
CA LEU A 260 10.62 1.98 -32.06
C LEU A 260 11.49 1.26 -33.10
N ARG A 261 11.44 -0.08 -33.16
CA ARG A 261 12.18 -0.86 -34.16
C ARG A 261 11.72 -0.55 -35.58
N ASP A 262 10.41 -0.50 -35.82
CA ASP A 262 9.87 -0.18 -37.14
C ASP A 262 10.23 1.27 -37.56
N LEU A 263 10.21 2.22 -36.61
CA LEU A 263 10.64 3.59 -36.87
C LEU A 263 12.13 3.67 -37.26
N VAL A 264 13.00 2.94 -36.57
CA VAL A 264 14.44 2.90 -36.87
C VAL A 264 14.68 2.35 -38.28
N GLU A 265 14.03 1.25 -38.65
CA GLU A 265 14.18 0.68 -40.00
C GLU A 265 13.69 1.63 -41.10
N ARG A 266 12.53 2.26 -40.91
CA ARG A 266 12.03 3.28 -41.85
C ARG A 266 12.97 4.47 -41.96
N SER A 267 13.53 4.93 -40.84
CA SER A 267 14.49 6.04 -40.82
C SER A 267 15.79 5.70 -41.53
N LYS A 268 16.31 4.47 -41.36
CA LYS A 268 17.49 3.97 -42.07
C LYS A 268 17.26 3.94 -43.58
N LEU A 269 16.10 3.43 -44.02
CA LEU A 269 15.74 3.41 -45.44
C LEU A 269 15.61 4.83 -46.01
N ALA A 270 14.96 5.73 -45.29
CA ALA A 270 14.82 7.13 -45.72
C ALA A 270 16.18 7.86 -45.80
N ALA A 271 17.06 7.62 -44.82
CA ALA A 271 18.41 8.16 -44.81
C ALA A 271 19.27 7.59 -45.96
N GLN A 272 19.17 6.29 -46.23
CA GLN A 272 19.87 5.63 -47.34
C GLN A 272 19.42 6.20 -48.69
N MET A 273 18.11 6.36 -48.91
CA MET A 273 17.57 6.98 -50.14
C MET A 273 18.04 8.43 -50.30
N ALA A 274 18.07 9.21 -49.22
CA ALA A 274 18.55 10.59 -49.26
C ALA A 274 20.07 10.69 -49.50
N ALA A 275 20.84 9.72 -48.99
CA ALA A 275 22.28 9.63 -49.22
C ALA A 275 22.60 9.25 -50.67
N GLU A 276 21.89 8.28 -51.25
CA GLU A 276 22.06 7.86 -52.65
C GLU A 276 21.82 9.01 -53.64
N GLN A 277 20.90 9.93 -53.33
CA GLN A 277 20.65 11.12 -54.15
C GLN A 277 21.85 12.09 -54.22
N ARG A 278 22.70 12.14 -53.19
CA ARG A 278 23.85 13.07 -53.11
C ARG A 278 25.20 12.38 -53.30
N LEU A 279 25.31 11.10 -52.95
CA LEU A 279 26.53 10.30 -52.93
C LEU A 279 26.21 8.86 -53.41
N PRO A 280 26.15 8.62 -54.73
CA PRO A 280 25.78 7.30 -55.26
C PRO A 280 26.79 6.22 -54.85
N GLY A 281 26.29 5.07 -54.41
CA GLY A 281 27.08 3.89 -54.03
C GLY A 281 27.61 3.86 -52.58
N VAL A 282 27.20 4.81 -51.73
CA VAL A 282 27.59 4.81 -50.31
C VAL A 282 26.48 4.21 -49.44
N VAL A 283 26.87 3.28 -48.56
CA VAL A 283 26.00 2.70 -47.54
C VAL A 283 26.08 3.54 -46.27
N VAL A 284 24.94 3.99 -45.77
CA VAL A 284 24.84 4.73 -44.50
C VAL A 284 24.94 3.73 -43.35
N THR A 285 26.02 3.82 -42.59
CA THR A 285 26.29 3.03 -41.39
C THR A 285 26.02 3.81 -40.10
N GLU A 286 26.01 3.15 -38.94
CA GLU A 286 25.85 3.83 -37.64
C GLU A 286 26.98 4.83 -37.35
N ASP A 287 28.16 4.58 -37.90
CA ASP A 287 29.27 5.53 -37.90
C ASP A 287 29.16 6.47 -39.11
N VAL A 288 28.91 7.75 -38.83
CA VAL A 288 28.70 8.83 -39.81
C VAL A 288 29.98 9.65 -40.08
N ASP A 289 31.04 9.43 -39.32
CA ASP A 289 32.29 10.17 -39.46
C ASP A 289 32.95 10.02 -40.85
N PRO A 290 32.95 8.84 -41.49
CA PRO A 290 33.51 8.67 -42.84
C PRO A 290 32.71 9.43 -43.92
N LEU A 291 31.39 9.56 -43.72
CA LEU A 291 30.48 10.28 -44.60
C LEU A 291 30.68 11.79 -44.46
N LEU A 292 30.80 12.29 -43.23
CA LEU A 292 31.08 13.69 -42.93
C LEU A 292 32.47 14.11 -43.43
N ALA A 293 33.48 13.25 -43.31
CA ALA A 293 34.82 13.51 -43.82
C ALA A 293 34.86 13.68 -45.36
N ARG A 294 33.96 13.02 -46.10
CA ARG A 294 33.82 13.18 -47.56
C ARG A 294 33.03 14.42 -47.98
N LEU A 295 32.14 14.90 -47.11
CA LEU A 295 31.33 16.11 -47.33
C LEU A 295 32.02 17.39 -46.82
N ALA A 296 33.11 17.27 -46.06
CA ALA A 296 33.87 18.40 -45.56
C ALA A 296 34.50 19.22 -46.71
N PRO A 297 34.37 20.57 -46.70
CA PRO A 297 35.05 21.43 -47.67
C PRO A 297 36.57 21.26 -47.57
N ARG A 298 37.28 21.14 -48.70
CA ARG A 298 38.75 21.09 -48.70
C ARG A 298 39.30 22.39 -48.08
N PRO A 299 40.20 22.33 -47.06
CA PRO A 299 40.76 23.53 -46.47
C PRO A 299 41.68 24.24 -47.47
N GLN A 300 41.40 25.51 -47.71
CA GLN A 300 42.22 26.42 -48.50
C GLN A 300 43.44 26.81 -47.65
N ARG A 301 44.66 26.60 -48.15
CA ARG A 301 45.92 26.94 -47.46
C ARG A 301 45.99 28.46 -47.22
N GLU A 302 45.99 28.89 -45.96
CA GLU A 302 46.36 30.27 -45.60
C GLU A 302 47.86 30.48 -45.85
N ALA A 303 48.20 31.48 -46.68
CA ALA A 303 49.57 31.92 -46.90
C ALA A 303 50.08 32.60 -45.61
N ARG A 304 51.09 32.01 -44.97
CA ARG A 304 51.84 32.62 -43.87
C ARG A 304 52.51 33.89 -44.40
N GLY A 305 52.16 35.07 -43.89
CA GLY A 305 52.65 36.35 -44.41
C GLY A 305 54.12 36.63 -44.05
N ASP A 306 54.91 37.09 -45.03
CA ASP A 306 56.36 37.34 -44.93
C ASP A 306 56.76 38.67 -44.26
N PHE A 307 55.79 39.43 -43.74
CA PHE A 307 56.02 40.76 -43.16
C PHE A 307 56.84 40.73 -41.87
N LEU A 308 56.42 39.94 -40.87
CA LEU A 308 57.07 39.93 -39.55
C LEU A 308 58.54 39.49 -39.61
N PRO A 309 58.90 38.42 -40.35
CA PRO A 309 60.31 38.05 -40.52
C PRO A 309 61.15 39.14 -41.17
N LEU A 310 60.62 39.83 -42.19
CA LEU A 310 61.38 40.89 -42.87
C LEU A 310 61.61 42.09 -41.96
N LEU A 311 60.60 42.48 -41.18
CA LEU A 311 60.71 43.60 -40.25
C LEU A 311 61.78 43.36 -39.19
N ASP A 312 61.86 42.14 -38.65
CA ASP A 312 62.85 41.74 -37.66
C ASP A 312 64.28 41.82 -38.24
N GLU A 313 64.50 41.26 -39.43
CA GLU A 313 65.81 41.28 -40.10
C GLU A 313 66.29 42.72 -40.43
N VAL A 314 65.39 43.57 -40.93
CA VAL A 314 65.72 44.98 -41.27
C VAL A 314 66.01 45.78 -39.99
N SER A 315 65.18 45.63 -38.96
CA SER A 315 65.37 46.31 -37.66
C SER A 315 66.69 45.92 -36.99
N GLY A 316 67.00 44.62 -36.95
CA GLY A 316 68.25 44.12 -36.36
C GLY A 316 69.49 44.62 -37.10
N THR A 317 69.43 44.70 -38.43
CA THR A 317 70.52 45.22 -39.28
C THR A 317 70.77 46.70 -38.99
N LEU A 318 69.71 47.51 -38.91
CA LEU A 318 69.82 48.95 -38.65
C LEU A 318 70.25 49.25 -37.21
N ALA A 319 69.77 48.49 -36.22
CA ALA A 319 70.18 48.63 -34.83
C ALA A 319 71.70 48.38 -34.66
N THR A 320 72.26 47.44 -35.40
CA THR A 320 73.70 47.09 -35.35
C THR A 320 74.57 48.17 -36.00
N SER A 321 74.02 48.98 -36.91
CA SER A 321 74.77 50.04 -37.62
C SER A 321 75.21 51.20 -36.71
N GLY A 322 74.51 51.45 -35.61
CA GLY A 322 74.82 52.53 -34.67
C GLY A 322 74.59 53.96 -35.21
N ILE A 323 74.01 54.10 -36.42
CA ILE A 323 73.73 55.40 -37.04
C ILE A 323 72.48 56.00 -36.38
N PRO A 324 72.53 57.24 -35.83
CA PRO A 324 71.38 57.86 -35.21
C PRO A 324 70.33 58.22 -36.27
N MET A 325 69.18 57.53 -36.23
CA MET A 325 68.08 57.72 -37.19
C MET A 325 66.72 57.66 -36.50
N GLU A 326 65.74 58.37 -37.06
CA GLU A 326 64.34 58.31 -36.64
C GLU A 326 63.46 57.72 -37.75
N PHE A 327 62.58 56.79 -37.38
CA PHE A 327 61.58 56.23 -38.29
C PHE A 327 60.29 57.06 -38.20
N ARG A 328 59.94 57.78 -39.27
CA ARG A 328 58.73 58.61 -39.29
C ARG A 328 57.51 57.85 -39.78
N ARG A 329 57.68 56.95 -40.74
CA ARG A 329 56.58 56.19 -41.36
C ARG A 329 57.06 54.83 -41.82
N MET A 330 56.19 53.83 -41.69
CA MET A 330 56.44 52.48 -42.18
C MET A 330 55.16 51.90 -42.76
N SER A 331 55.27 51.24 -43.92
CA SER A 331 54.17 50.53 -44.57
C SER A 331 54.66 49.28 -45.29
N TRP A 332 53.81 48.25 -45.37
CA TRP A 332 54.10 46.98 -46.04
C TRP A 332 53.19 46.78 -47.25
N GLY A 333 53.78 46.45 -48.41
CA GLY A 333 53.05 46.04 -49.60
C GLY A 333 53.11 44.53 -49.75
N ALA A 334 52.00 43.83 -49.48
CA ALA A 334 51.93 42.37 -49.57
C ALA A 334 52.10 41.84 -51.01
N GLU A 335 51.64 42.58 -52.02
CA GLU A 335 51.82 42.22 -53.44
C GLU A 335 53.28 42.32 -53.88
N ASP A 336 54.03 43.26 -53.30
CA ASP A 336 55.40 43.58 -53.72
C ASP A 336 56.47 42.99 -52.81
N GLY A 337 56.08 42.37 -51.69
CA GLY A 337 57.00 41.80 -50.70
C GLY A 337 58.01 42.81 -50.14
N ALA A 338 57.64 44.09 -50.05
CA ALA A 338 58.56 45.18 -49.72
C ALA A 338 58.08 46.06 -48.55
N LEU A 339 59.00 46.37 -47.65
CA LEU A 339 58.84 47.33 -46.57
C LEU A 339 59.22 48.72 -47.06
N VAL A 340 58.30 49.67 -46.99
CA VAL A 340 58.55 51.08 -47.33
C VAL A 340 58.66 51.86 -46.03
N VAL A 341 59.81 52.52 -45.84
CA VAL A 341 60.18 53.19 -44.60
C VAL A 341 60.64 54.62 -44.90
N LEU A 342 60.16 55.57 -44.12
CA LEU A 342 60.60 56.97 -44.17
C LEU A 342 61.54 57.23 -42.99
N ILE A 343 62.79 57.54 -43.29
CA ILE A 343 63.87 57.70 -42.30
C ILE A 343 64.36 59.14 -42.32
N GLN A 344 64.53 59.72 -41.13
CA GLN A 344 65.22 60.99 -40.95
C GLN A 344 66.54 60.80 -40.18
N THR A 345 67.59 61.46 -40.66
CA THR A 345 68.92 61.51 -40.07
C THR A 345 69.38 62.96 -39.89
N ARG A 346 70.55 63.13 -39.26
CA ARG A 346 71.16 64.45 -39.05
C ARG A 346 71.83 64.99 -40.32
N ALA A 347 72.41 64.10 -41.13
CA ALA A 347 73.07 64.46 -42.38
C ALA A 347 72.67 63.55 -43.54
N LEU A 348 72.79 64.04 -44.77
CA LEU A 348 72.49 63.29 -45.99
C LEU A 348 73.44 62.08 -46.18
N ASP A 349 74.69 62.21 -45.73
CA ASP A 349 75.70 61.15 -45.78
C ASP A 349 75.29 59.93 -44.93
N ASP A 350 74.56 60.16 -43.82
CA ASP A 350 74.03 59.09 -42.97
C ASP A 350 72.98 58.24 -43.73
N LEU A 351 72.17 58.86 -44.61
CA LEU A 351 71.18 58.14 -45.41
C LEU A 351 71.85 57.23 -46.45
N GLN A 352 72.96 57.70 -47.05
CA GLN A 352 73.75 56.88 -47.97
C GLN A 352 74.43 55.72 -47.23
N ALA A 353 74.96 55.96 -46.03
CA ALA A 353 75.53 54.91 -45.19
C ALA A 353 74.49 53.85 -44.79
N ILE A 354 73.27 54.26 -44.43
CA ILE A 354 72.15 53.35 -44.13
C ILE A 354 71.80 52.47 -45.33
N GLN A 355 71.71 53.06 -46.53
CA GLN A 355 71.44 52.29 -47.74
C GLN A 355 72.52 51.23 -48.00
N GLN A 356 73.80 51.61 -47.89
CA GLN A 356 74.92 50.68 -48.07
C GLN A 356 74.90 49.54 -47.05
N VAL A 357 74.59 49.83 -45.78
CA VAL A 357 74.47 48.81 -44.74
C VAL A 357 73.39 47.80 -45.08
N LEU A 358 72.19 48.25 -45.47
CA LEU A 358 71.09 47.37 -45.86
C LEU A 358 71.40 46.57 -47.12
N GLU A 359 72.03 47.17 -48.13
CA GLU A 359 72.44 46.45 -49.35
C GLU A 359 73.52 45.39 -49.08
N SER A 360 74.45 45.68 -48.16
CA SER A 360 75.48 44.74 -47.71
C SER A 360 74.91 43.56 -46.91
N ALA A 361 73.82 43.79 -46.17
CA ALA A 361 73.08 42.76 -45.44
C ALA A 361 72.20 41.87 -46.34
N GLY A 362 72.21 42.10 -47.66
CA GLY A 362 71.50 41.27 -48.63
C GLY A 362 70.09 41.75 -48.97
N PHE A 363 69.71 42.97 -48.56
CA PHE A 363 68.46 43.57 -49.00
C PHE A 363 68.62 44.26 -50.36
N THR A 364 67.51 44.38 -51.08
CA THR A 364 67.36 45.29 -52.21
C THR A 364 66.74 46.57 -51.69
N VAL A 365 67.48 47.67 -51.73
CA VAL A 365 67.00 48.99 -51.30
C VAL A 365 66.82 49.87 -52.54
N ARG A 366 65.66 50.52 -52.63
CA ARG A 366 65.41 51.60 -53.60
C ARG A 366 65.13 52.88 -52.82
N SER A 367 66.02 53.86 -52.93
CA SER A 367 65.79 55.19 -52.35
C SER A 367 64.87 56.00 -53.26
N GLY A 368 63.84 56.59 -52.66
CA GLY A 368 63.01 57.64 -53.26
C GLY A 368 63.70 59.00 -53.18
N ALA A 369 62.92 60.07 -53.38
CA ALA A 369 63.42 61.44 -53.27
C ALA A 369 63.95 61.71 -51.85
N ALA A 370 65.19 62.18 -51.75
CA ALA A 370 65.79 62.62 -50.50
C ALA A 370 65.67 64.15 -50.40
N ASN A 371 65.17 64.65 -49.27
CA ASN A 371 65.02 66.07 -48.99
C ASN A 371 65.94 66.46 -47.83
N ALA A 372 66.68 67.55 -47.97
CA ALA A 372 67.46 68.15 -46.91
C ALA A 372 66.82 69.49 -46.49
N SER A 373 66.65 69.70 -45.19
CA SER A 373 66.15 70.97 -44.61
C SER A 373 66.98 71.34 -43.39
N ASP A 374 66.79 72.56 -42.84
CA ASP A 374 67.52 73.06 -41.67
C ASP A 374 67.32 72.20 -40.39
N GLY A 375 66.46 71.18 -40.41
CA GLY A 375 66.22 70.20 -39.34
C GLY A 375 66.74 68.78 -39.59
N GLY A 376 67.46 68.51 -40.68
CA GLY A 376 68.03 67.19 -41.02
C GLY A 376 67.71 66.72 -42.43
N ALA A 377 68.13 65.49 -42.75
CA ALA A 377 67.90 64.86 -44.05
C ALA A 377 66.88 63.72 -43.93
N GLU A 378 65.95 63.64 -44.87
CA GLU A 378 64.89 62.61 -44.89
C GLU A 378 64.86 61.90 -46.24
N ALA A 379 64.68 60.58 -46.23
CA ALA A 379 64.47 59.78 -47.44
C ALA A 379 63.49 58.63 -47.22
N GLU A 380 62.72 58.34 -48.25
CA GLU A 380 61.89 57.14 -48.33
C GLU A 380 62.70 55.99 -48.91
N LEU A 381 62.85 54.90 -48.16
CA LEU A 381 63.54 53.68 -48.57
C LEU A 381 62.54 52.56 -48.76
N ARG A 382 62.58 51.92 -49.92
CA ARG A 382 61.83 50.70 -50.21
C ARG A 382 62.76 49.50 -50.14
N ILE A 383 62.52 48.62 -49.17
CA ILE A 383 63.40 47.53 -48.78
C ILE A 383 62.68 46.20 -49.05
N ALA A 384 63.30 45.32 -49.82
CA ALA A 384 62.83 43.96 -50.04
C ALA A 384 63.98 42.97 -49.87
N ARG A 385 63.70 41.67 -49.65
CA ARG A 385 64.76 40.66 -49.78
C ARG A 385 65.26 40.66 -51.22
N ARG A 386 66.56 40.52 -51.42
CA ARG A 386 67.10 40.22 -52.74
C ARG A 386 66.51 38.88 -53.17
N GLY A 387 65.63 38.90 -54.17
CA GLY A 387 64.95 37.70 -54.64
C GLY A 387 65.96 36.61 -55.00
N THR A 388 65.68 35.39 -54.54
CA THR A 388 66.28 34.16 -55.08
C THR A 388 65.62 33.80 -56.39
#